data_AF-A0A1J5PKH5-F1
#
_entry.id   AF-A0A1J5PKH5-F1
#
_cell.length_a   1.000
_cell.length_b   1.000
_cell.length_c   1.000
_cell.angle_alpha   90.00
_cell.angle_beta   90.00
_cell.angle_gamma   90.00
#
_symmetry.space_group_name_H-M   'P 1'
#
loop_
_entity.id
_entity.type
_entity.pdbx_description
1 polymer ?
#
loop_
_entity_poly.entity_id
_entity_poly.type
_entity_poly.pdbx_seq_one_letter_code
_entity_poly.pdbx_strand_id
1 'polypeptide(L)'
;MIGRIPVMDYAERNAAKRFITLIDTLYDNGVKLIASAGADPLSLYVANEGNEANEFKRTSSRLIEMSSETYLALPHGHKDSAASGSSTGLVET
;
A
#
# COMPACT_ATOMS: atom_id res chain seq x y z
N MET A 1 -2.56 4.04 -11.14
CA MET A 1 -2.56 5.26 -10.29
C MET A 1 -3.94 5.41 -9.67
N ILE A 2 -4.03 5.61 -8.36
CA ILE A 2 -5.30 5.89 -7.67
C ILE A 2 -5.36 7.38 -7.33
N GLY A 3 -6.37 8.08 -7.84
CA GLY A 3 -6.52 9.52 -7.66
C GLY A 3 -7.48 9.87 -6.54
N ARG A 4 -7.22 10.98 -5.83
CA ARG A 4 -8.16 11.69 -4.94
C ARG A 4 -8.82 10.77 -3.89
N ILE A 5 -8.01 10.01 -3.17
CA ILE A 5 -8.51 9.21 -2.04
C ILE A 5 -9.04 10.17 -0.98
N PRO A 6 -10.34 10.10 -0.60
CA PRO A 6 -10.92 11.01 0.37
C PRO A 6 -10.44 10.69 1.78
N VAL A 7 -10.52 11.68 2.67
CA VAL A 7 -10.54 11.41 4.11
C VAL A 7 -11.85 10.69 4.43
N MET A 8 -11.77 9.61 5.19
CA MET A 8 -12.89 8.76 5.55
C MET A 8 -13.16 8.84 7.06
N ASP A 9 -14.43 8.81 7.44
CA ASP A 9 -14.90 8.68 8.81
C ASP A 9 -15.71 7.38 9.01
N TYR A 10 -16.40 7.27 10.13
CA TYR A 10 -17.15 6.07 10.50
C TYR A 10 -18.32 5.77 9.54
N ALA A 11 -18.94 6.79 8.94
CA ALA A 11 -19.97 6.63 7.93
C ALA A 11 -19.40 5.96 6.67
N GLU A 12 -18.12 6.21 6.34
CA GLU A 12 -17.41 5.55 5.25
C GLU A 12 -16.72 4.24 5.63
N ARG A 13 -17.05 3.60 6.76
CA ARG A 13 -16.41 2.34 7.21
C ARG A 13 -16.32 1.25 6.14
N ASN A 14 -17.35 1.13 5.28
CA ASN A 14 -17.35 0.16 4.18
C ASN A 14 -16.32 0.52 3.09
N ALA A 15 -16.11 1.80 2.80
CA ALA A 15 -15.07 2.25 1.89
C ALA A 15 -13.69 2.09 2.51
N ALA A 16 -13.54 2.42 3.81
CA ALA A 16 -12.32 2.18 4.57
C ALA A 16 -11.94 0.70 4.54
N LYS A 17 -12.90 -0.22 4.76
CA LYS A 17 -12.67 -1.66 4.70
C LYS A 17 -12.17 -2.13 3.32
N ARG A 18 -12.78 -1.65 2.23
CA ARG A 18 -12.31 -1.96 0.86
C ARG A 18 -10.91 -1.41 0.61
N PHE A 19 -10.62 -0.22 1.11
CA PHE A 19 -9.31 0.40 0.98
C PHE A 19 -8.24 -0.38 1.77
N ILE A 20 -8.54 -0.81 2.99
CA ILE A 20 -7.68 -1.69 3.80
C ILE A 20 -7.33 -2.95 3.01
N THR A 21 -8.35 -3.67 2.49
CA THR A 21 -8.14 -4.90 1.70
C THR A 21 -7.28 -4.67 0.47
N LEU A 22 -7.48 -3.55 -0.23
CA LEU A 22 -6.66 -3.18 -1.38
C LEU A 22 -5.19 -2.98 -0.97
N ILE A 23 -4.93 -2.18 0.07
CA ILE A 23 -3.56 -1.90 0.53
C ILE A 23 -2.88 -3.16 1.03
N ASP A 24 -3.57 -4.00 1.80
CA ASP A 24 -3.02 -5.29 2.24
C ASP A 24 -2.61 -6.14 1.03
N THR A 25 -3.49 -6.27 0.03
CA THR A 25 -3.19 -7.06 -1.18
C THR A 25 -1.98 -6.53 -1.94
N LEU A 26 -1.89 -5.20 -2.14
CA LEU A 26 -0.77 -4.59 -2.84
C LEU A 26 0.53 -4.74 -2.06
N TYR A 27 0.47 -4.51 -0.76
CA TYR A 27 1.63 -4.61 0.12
C TYR A 27 2.19 -6.03 0.13
N ASP A 28 1.33 -7.03 0.32
CA ASP A 28 1.73 -8.43 0.44
C ASP A 28 2.33 -8.98 -0.87
N ASN A 29 1.97 -8.38 -2.01
CA ASN A 29 2.52 -8.69 -3.33
C ASN A 29 3.73 -7.83 -3.73
N GLY A 30 4.21 -6.94 -2.86
CA GLY A 30 5.34 -6.04 -3.19
C GLY A 30 5.03 -5.07 -4.33
N VAL A 31 3.77 -4.68 -4.51
CA VAL A 31 3.34 -3.80 -5.61
C VAL A 31 3.53 -2.34 -5.22
N LYS A 32 4.19 -1.58 -6.09
CA LYS A 32 4.38 -0.14 -5.91
C LYS A 32 3.09 0.62 -6.24
N LEU A 33 2.68 1.49 -5.33
CA LEU A 33 1.46 2.28 -5.45
C LEU A 33 1.80 3.74 -5.72
N ILE A 34 1.28 4.27 -6.83
CA ILE A 34 1.20 5.72 -7.06
C ILE A 34 -0.23 6.16 -6.74
N ALA A 35 -0.37 7.02 -5.74
CA ALA A 35 -1.66 7.53 -5.29
C ALA A 35 -1.61 9.01 -4.90
N SER A 36 -2.79 9.66 -4.92
CA SER A 36 -3.01 10.99 -4.32
C SER A 36 -4.16 10.90 -3.33
N ALA A 37 -4.01 11.57 -2.18
CA ALA A 37 -4.96 11.50 -1.08
C ALA A 37 -5.23 12.90 -0.51
N GLY A 38 -6.40 13.08 0.09
CA GLY A 38 -6.81 14.34 0.72
C GLY A 38 -6.11 14.64 2.05
N ALA A 39 -5.39 13.67 2.62
CA ALA A 39 -4.60 13.82 3.83
C ALA A 39 -3.45 12.80 3.87
N ASP A 40 -2.51 13.00 4.79
CA ASP A 40 -1.45 12.05 5.09
C ASP A 40 -2.02 10.68 5.54
N PRO A 41 -1.28 9.57 5.36
CA PRO A 41 -1.76 8.23 5.71
C PRO A 41 -2.31 8.08 7.13
N LEU A 42 -1.73 8.78 8.11
CA LEU A 42 -2.17 8.77 9.52
C LEU A 42 -3.50 9.50 9.75
N SER A 43 -3.88 10.40 8.83
CA SER A 43 -5.08 11.24 8.94
C SER A 43 -6.15 10.89 7.88
N LEU A 44 -5.94 9.82 7.12
CA LEU A 44 -6.84 9.42 6.02
C LEU A 44 -8.11 8.70 6.52
N TYR A 45 -8.08 8.21 7.76
CA TYR A 45 -9.25 7.71 8.48
C TYR A 45 -9.31 8.34 9.87
N VAL A 46 -10.38 9.09 10.14
CA VAL A 46 -10.50 9.92 11.35
C VAL A 46 -11.40 9.32 12.43
N ALA A 47 -12.04 8.19 12.16
CA ALA A 47 -12.88 7.54 13.16
C ALA A 47 -12.03 6.85 14.23
N ASN A 48 -12.40 7.06 15.49
CA ASN A 48 -11.74 6.47 16.66
C ASN A 48 -12.46 5.23 17.19
N GLU A 49 -13.60 4.86 16.58
CA GLU A 49 -14.48 3.77 17.00
C GLU A 49 -14.67 2.77 15.86
N GLY A 50 -15.05 1.54 16.21
CA GLY A 50 -15.23 0.44 15.26
C GLY A 50 -13.96 -0.39 15.02
N ASN A 51 -14.15 -1.59 14.48
CA ASN A 51 -13.05 -2.53 14.21
C ASN A 51 -12.07 -1.95 13.17
N GLU A 52 -12.61 -1.20 12.21
CA GLU A 52 -11.88 -0.56 11.11
C GLU A 52 -10.85 0.44 11.62
N ALA A 53 -11.07 1.12 12.76
CA ALA A 53 -10.10 2.09 13.28
C ALA A 53 -8.74 1.46 13.60
N ASN A 54 -8.73 0.27 14.22
CA ASN A 54 -7.48 -0.44 14.53
C ASN A 54 -6.85 -1.08 13.28
N GLU A 55 -7.67 -1.54 12.35
CA GLU A 55 -7.19 -2.06 11.07
C GLU A 55 -6.56 -0.97 10.22
N PHE A 56 -7.20 0.20 10.14
CA PHE A 56 -6.72 1.33 9.35
C PHE A 56 -5.41 1.88 9.90
N LYS A 57 -5.17 1.86 11.21
CA LYS A 57 -3.85 2.20 11.77
C LYS A 57 -2.73 1.35 11.17
N ARG A 58 -2.97 0.04 10.97
CA ARG A 58 -2.00 -0.84 10.30
C ARG A 58 -1.86 -0.49 8.83
N THR A 59 -2.96 -0.18 8.15
CA THR A 59 -2.96 0.31 6.77
C THR A 59 -2.16 1.60 6.62
N SER A 60 -2.26 2.56 7.55
CA SER A 60 -1.46 3.78 7.56
C SER A 60 0.03 3.48 7.68
N SER A 61 0.42 2.56 8.57
CA SER A 61 1.82 2.12 8.68
C SER A 61 2.33 1.49 7.38
N ARG A 62 1.53 0.62 6.75
CA ARG A 62 1.89 0.03 5.45
C ARG A 62 2.05 1.09 4.36
N LEU A 63 1.16 2.07 4.29
CA LEU A 63 1.27 3.18 3.32
C LEU A 63 2.55 3.99 3.52
N ILE A 64 2.94 4.26 4.77
CA ILE A 64 4.20 4.94 5.10
C ILE A 64 5.41 4.08 4.69
N GLU A 65 5.35 2.77 4.93
CA GLU A 65 6.42 1.88 4.48
C GLU A 65 6.51 1.82 2.95
N MET A 66 5.38 1.73 2.26
CA MET A 66 5.29 1.70 0.80
C MET A 66 5.81 2.99 0.13
N SER A 67 5.83 4.12 0.84
CA SER A 67 6.42 5.37 0.35
C SER A 67 7.91 5.51 0.63
N SER A 68 8.50 4.61 1.43
CA SER A 68 9.93 4.64 1.76
C SER A 68 10.80 4.24 0.57
N GLU A 69 12.00 4.82 0.47
CA GLU A 69 12.99 4.45 -0.54
C GLU A 69 13.34 2.96 -0.47
N THR A 70 13.43 2.40 0.74
CA THR A 70 13.70 0.98 0.98
C THR A 70 12.64 0.09 0.32
N TYR A 71 11.36 0.40 0.51
CA TYR A 71 10.28 -0.38 -0.11
C TYR A 71 10.28 -0.19 -1.63
N LEU A 72 10.50 1.04 -2.10
CA LEU A 72 10.58 1.34 -3.53
C LEU A 72 11.81 0.72 -4.20
N ALA A 73 12.85 0.36 -3.46
CA ALA A 73 14.01 -0.36 -3.97
C ALA A 73 13.78 -1.89 -4.09
N LEU A 74 12.71 -2.43 -3.49
CA LEU A 74 12.41 -3.84 -3.58
C LEU A 74 12.09 -4.27 -5.04
N PRO A 75 12.48 -5.51 -5.43
CA PRO A 75 11.97 -6.13 -6.65
C PRO A 75 10.45 -6.15 -6.65
N HIS A 76 9.84 -5.92 -7.81
CA HIS A 76 8.39 -6.07 -7.95
C HIS A 76 8.04 -7.56 -8.01
N GLY A 77 7.03 -7.98 -7.26
CA GLY A 77 6.51 -9.35 -7.29
C GLY A 77 6.67 -10.10 -5.98
N HIS A 78 6.00 -11.26 -5.89
CA HIS A 78 5.90 -12.08 -4.67
C HIS A 78 7.28 -12.36 -4.08
N LYS A 79 7.44 -12.20 -2.75
CA LYS A 79 8.66 -12.65 -2.03
C LYS A 79 8.94 -14.15 -2.23
N ASP A 80 7.92 -14.92 -2.64
CA ASP A 80 7.98 -16.37 -2.88
C ASP A 80 8.09 -16.76 -4.36
N SER A 81 8.15 -15.80 -5.28
CA SER A 81 8.37 -16.12 -6.69
C SER A 81 9.84 -16.46 -6.92
N ALA A 82 10.17 -17.75 -6.81
CA ALA A 82 11.46 -18.34 -7.16
C ALA A 82 11.84 -18.24 -8.67
N ALA A 83 11.26 -17.28 -9.41
CA ALA A 83 11.43 -17.15 -10.85
C ALA A 83 11.53 -15.68 -11.27
N SER A 84 12.69 -15.06 -11.02
CA SER A 84 13.24 -14.02 -11.91
C SER A 84 14.73 -13.80 -11.62
N GLY A 85 15.50 -14.89 -11.70
CA GLY A 85 16.93 -14.84 -11.97
C GLY A 85 17.16 -14.97 -13.47
N SER A 86 16.97 -13.89 -14.23
CA SER A 86 17.37 -13.83 -15.63
C SER A 86 17.62 -12.38 -16.04
N SER A 87 18.75 -11.84 -15.57
CA SER A 87 19.41 -10.71 -16.20
C SER A 87 20.90 -11.00 -16.38
N THR A 88 21.24 -12.19 -16.92
CA THR A 88 22.55 -12.42 -17.54
C THR A 88 22.44 -12.08 -19.01
N GLY A 89 22.68 -10.81 -19.33
CA GLY A 89 22.61 -10.28 -20.68
C GLY A 89 23.45 -9.02 -20.83
N LEU A 90 24.76 -9.14 -20.63
CA LEU A 90 25.74 -8.20 -21.15
C LEU A 90 26.84 -9.02 -21.80
N VAL A 91 26.72 -9.13 -23.13
CA VAL A 91 27.73 -9.67 -24.02
C VAL A 91 28.80 -8.59 -24.16
N GLU A 92 30.04 -8.90 -23.77
CA GLU A 92 31.21 -8.15 -24.21
C GLU A 92 31.53 -8.59 -25.64
N THR A 93 31.40 -7.65 -26.60
CA THR A 93 32.06 -7.71 -27.90
C THR A 93 32.73 -6.37 -28.15
#